data_AF-A0A383DB46-F1
#
_entry.id   AF-A0A383DB46-F1
#
_cell.length_a   1.000
_cell.length_b   1.000
_cell.length_c   1.000
_cell.angle_alpha   90.00
_cell.angle_beta   90.00
_cell.angle_gamma   90.00
#
_symmetry.space_group_name_H-M   'P 1'
#
loop_
_entity.id
_entity.type
_entity.pdbx_description
1 polymer ?
#
loop_
_entity_poly.entity_id
_entity_poly.type
_entity_poly.pdbx_seq_one_letter_code
_entity_poly.pdbx_strand_id
1 'polypeptide(L)'
;MWLDVSDLRQFYRSPLGKLTQRLLLQRLRDNWPDLTGQRVLSLGYGVPYMRRINDKAERALAAMPQGQGVIHWPPNQPNLVALTDESKLPFPDNSIDRVLLIHAIEFTEHLRPMLRETWRVLTSGGRILVVVPNRRGVWARLEGTPFGHGQPYSQGQLDQLLRDCLFWPIRADSALYAPP
;
A
#
# COMPACT_ATOMS: atom_id res chain seq x y z
N MET A 1 -0.90 -13.92 -7.83
CA MET A 1 -2.38 -13.95 -7.79
C MET A 1 -2.89 -13.10 -6.63
N TRP A 2 -3.76 -12.15 -6.93
CA TRP A 2 -4.33 -11.18 -5.99
C TRP A 2 -5.34 -11.81 -5.02
N LEU A 3 -5.44 -11.23 -3.82
CA LEU A 3 -6.56 -11.49 -2.90
C LEU A 3 -7.79 -10.68 -3.30
N ASP A 4 -8.98 -11.28 -3.15
CA ASP A 4 -10.24 -10.57 -3.40
C ASP A 4 -10.41 -9.42 -2.42
N VAL A 5 -10.84 -8.27 -2.94
CA VAL A 5 -11.10 -7.05 -2.17
C VAL A 5 -12.13 -7.27 -1.04
N SER A 6 -13.03 -8.24 -1.20
CA SER A 6 -14.03 -8.64 -0.21
C SER A 6 -13.39 -9.32 0.99
N ASP A 7 -12.42 -10.20 0.78
CA ASP A 7 -11.67 -10.89 1.84
C ASP A 7 -10.81 -9.90 2.62
N LEU A 8 -10.12 -9.01 1.90
CA LEU A 8 -9.38 -7.90 2.50
C LEU A 8 -10.30 -7.01 3.35
N ARG A 9 -11.47 -6.65 2.81
CA ARG A 9 -12.48 -5.87 3.53
C ARG A 9 -13.01 -6.60 4.77
N GLN A 10 -13.25 -7.90 4.68
CA GLN A 10 -13.71 -8.72 5.81
C GLN A 10 -12.64 -8.76 6.92
N PHE A 11 -11.39 -9.03 6.55
CA PHE A 11 -10.27 -9.03 7.48
C PHE A 11 -10.16 -7.71 8.24
N TYR A 12 -10.12 -6.56 7.54
CA TYR A 12 -9.98 -5.25 8.18
C TYR A 12 -11.20 -4.80 9.00
N ARG A 13 -12.34 -5.51 8.92
CA ARG A 13 -13.50 -5.29 9.80
C ARG A 13 -13.46 -6.14 11.08
N SER A 14 -12.65 -7.21 11.09
CA SER A 14 -12.47 -8.09 12.26
C SER A 14 -11.71 -7.38 13.39
N PRO A 15 -11.78 -7.88 14.65
CA PRO A 15 -10.98 -7.36 15.76
C PRO A 15 -9.47 -7.38 15.47
N LEU A 16 -8.98 -8.47 14.87
CA LEU A 16 -7.59 -8.62 14.50
C LEU A 16 -7.19 -7.59 13.44
N GLY A 17 -7.97 -7.45 12.37
CA GLY A 17 -7.68 -6.47 11.32
C GLY A 17 -7.72 -5.02 11.82
N LYS A 18 -8.58 -4.70 12.80
CA LYS A 18 -8.58 -3.38 13.46
C LYS A 18 -7.32 -3.16 14.31
N LEU A 19 -6.82 -4.19 14.98
CA LEU A 19 -5.54 -4.14 15.70
C LEU A 19 -4.38 -3.95 14.72
N THR A 20 -4.31 -4.75 13.66
CA THR A 20 -3.31 -4.64 12.57
C THR A 20 -3.32 -3.23 11.98
N GLN A 21 -4.51 -2.71 11.64
CA GLN A 21 -4.67 -1.36 11.11
C GLN A 21 -4.09 -0.31 12.07
N ARG A 22 -4.34 -0.43 13.38
CA ARG A 22 -3.84 0.52 14.39
C ARG A 22 -2.31 0.51 14.48
N LEU A 23 -1.71 -0.68 14.52
CA LEU A 23 -0.25 -0.85 14.62
C LEU A 23 0.46 -0.34 13.36
N LEU A 24 -0.06 -0.67 12.18
CA LEU A 24 0.49 -0.16 10.91
C LEU A 24 0.32 1.35 10.81
N LEU A 25 -0.85 1.89 11.16
CA LEU A 25 -1.10 3.33 11.11
C LEU A 25 -0.12 4.14 11.95
N GLN A 26 0.30 3.64 13.11
CA GLN A 26 1.35 4.28 13.92
C GLN A 26 2.64 4.44 13.13
N ARG A 27 3.11 3.37 12.48
CA ARG A 27 4.33 3.41 11.65
C ARG A 27 4.17 4.26 10.39
N LEU A 28 2.99 4.26 9.77
CA LEU A 28 2.71 5.13 8.63
C LEU A 28 2.84 6.62 9.02
N ARG A 29 2.33 7.00 10.19
CA ARG A 29 2.45 8.37 10.71
C ARG A 29 3.86 8.72 11.14
N ASP A 30 4.61 7.78 11.72
CA ASP A 30 6.03 8.01 12.06
C ASP A 30 6.86 8.30 10.79
N ASN A 31 6.55 7.64 9.67
CA ASN A 31 7.26 7.80 8.40
C ASN A 31 6.77 9.02 7.60
N TRP A 32 5.47 9.33 7.64
CA TRP A 32 4.85 10.50 7.00
C TRP A 32 4.10 11.33 8.05
N PRO A 33 4.82 12.11 8.88
CA PRO A 33 4.21 12.85 9.99
C PRO A 33 3.38 14.04 9.52
N ASP A 34 3.70 14.59 8.35
CA ASP A 34 2.94 15.68 7.73
C ASP A 34 2.72 15.39 6.25
N LEU A 35 1.44 15.42 5.85
CA LEU A 35 1.00 15.30 4.46
C LEU A 35 0.32 16.58 3.98
N THR A 36 0.42 17.70 4.71
CA THR A 36 -0.25 18.95 4.35
C THR A 36 0.09 19.38 2.93
N GLY A 37 -0.95 19.63 2.12
CA GLY A 37 -0.80 20.04 0.72
C GLY A 37 -0.25 18.97 -0.23
N GLN A 38 -0.07 17.73 0.21
CA GLN A 38 0.42 16.63 -0.65
C GLN A 38 -0.74 15.95 -1.40
N ARG A 39 -0.46 15.39 -2.57
CA ARG A 39 -1.35 14.48 -3.29
C ARG A 39 -0.94 13.04 -2.99
N VAL A 40 -1.83 12.30 -2.34
CA VAL A 40 -1.55 10.96 -1.81
C VAL A 40 -2.33 9.91 -2.58
N LEU A 41 -1.65 8.89 -3.07
CA LEU A 41 -2.23 7.73 -3.72
C LEU A 41 -2.00 6.48 -2.87
N SER A 42 -3.03 5.66 -2.69
CA SER A 42 -2.86 4.27 -2.29
C SER A 42 -2.88 3.38 -3.54
N LEU A 43 -1.94 2.44 -3.67
CA LEU A 43 -1.98 1.36 -4.66
C LEU A 43 -2.12 0.01 -3.94
N GLY A 44 -3.10 -0.80 -4.35
CA GLY A 44 -3.53 -2.00 -3.63
C GLY A 44 -4.65 -1.69 -2.63
N TYR A 45 -4.59 -2.29 -1.44
CA TYR A 45 -5.65 -2.15 -0.41
C TYR A 45 -5.26 -1.22 0.74
N GLY A 46 -4.99 0.06 0.45
CA GLY A 46 -4.61 1.06 1.46
C GLY A 46 -5.75 1.90 2.02
N VAL A 47 -6.99 1.73 1.54
CA VAL A 47 -8.17 2.49 2.02
C VAL A 47 -8.43 2.43 3.53
N PRO A 48 -8.04 1.39 4.30
CA PRO A 48 -8.13 1.44 5.75
C PRO A 48 -7.28 2.55 6.38
N TYR A 49 -6.22 3.00 5.73
CA TYR A 49 -5.24 3.94 6.29
C TYR A 49 -5.44 5.35 5.77
N MET A 50 -5.83 5.49 4.51
CA MET A 50 -5.86 6.77 3.78
C MET A 50 -6.60 7.88 4.54
N ARG A 51 -7.78 7.62 5.09
CA ARG A 51 -8.54 8.63 5.84
C ARG A 51 -7.81 9.13 7.09
N ARG A 52 -6.98 8.30 7.72
CA ARG A 52 -6.34 8.61 9.01
C ARG A 52 -4.91 9.15 8.88
N ILE A 53 -4.27 8.97 7.72
CA ILE A 53 -2.97 9.58 7.42
C ILE A 53 -3.14 10.89 6.64
N ASN A 54 -4.29 11.10 6.00
CA ASN A 54 -4.58 12.26 5.16
C ASN A 54 -5.65 13.18 5.79
N ASP A 55 -5.44 13.67 7.01
CA ASP A 55 -6.36 14.68 7.57
C ASP A 55 -6.12 16.09 6.95
N LYS A 56 -4.96 16.31 6.30
CA LYS A 56 -4.52 17.64 5.80
C LYS A 56 -3.96 17.66 4.37
N ALA A 57 -3.83 16.53 3.69
CA ALA A 57 -3.31 16.53 2.33
C ALA A 57 -4.33 17.11 1.36
N GLU A 58 -3.84 17.62 0.23
CA GLU A 58 -4.66 18.26 -0.79
C GLU A 58 -5.68 17.27 -1.36
N ARG A 59 -5.25 16.02 -1.63
CA ARG A 59 -6.08 14.96 -2.21
C ARG A 59 -5.63 13.57 -1.73
N ALA A 60 -6.58 12.69 -1.46
CA ALA A 60 -6.36 11.24 -1.27
C ALA A 60 -7.12 10.46 -2.33
N LEU A 61 -6.42 9.61 -3.06
CA LEU A 61 -7.00 8.71 -4.06
C LEU A 61 -6.56 7.27 -3.77
N ALA A 62 -7.34 6.30 -4.23
CA ALA A 62 -6.93 4.91 -4.24
C ALA A 62 -7.01 4.33 -5.65
N ALA A 63 -5.99 3.58 -6.03
CA ALA A 63 -5.94 2.76 -7.23
C ALA A 63 -5.94 1.29 -6.78
N MET A 64 -6.98 0.56 -7.17
CA MET A 64 -7.12 -0.86 -6.86
C MET A 64 -6.88 -1.69 -8.13
N PRO A 65 -5.87 -2.58 -8.10
CA PRO A 65 -5.55 -3.43 -9.25
C PRO A 65 -6.71 -4.33 -9.65
N GLN A 66 -6.88 -4.57 -10.95
CA GLN A 66 -8.01 -5.32 -11.48
C GLN A 66 -8.13 -6.73 -10.88
N GLY A 67 -7.00 -7.41 -10.68
CA GLY A 67 -6.99 -8.74 -10.07
C GLY A 67 -7.45 -8.77 -8.61
N GLN A 68 -7.29 -7.66 -7.87
CA GLN A 68 -7.79 -7.52 -6.50
C GLN A 68 -9.30 -7.26 -6.47
N GLY A 69 -9.81 -6.54 -7.47
CA GLY A 69 -11.14 -5.93 -7.44
C GLY A 69 -11.17 -4.59 -6.72
N VAL A 70 -12.31 -3.89 -6.81
CA VAL A 70 -12.49 -2.52 -6.31
C VAL A 70 -13.65 -2.42 -5.33
N ILE A 71 -13.52 -1.51 -4.35
CA ILE A 71 -14.62 -1.11 -3.47
C ILE A 71 -14.77 0.40 -3.46
N HIS A 72 -16.01 0.85 -3.24
CA HIS A 72 -16.32 2.25 -3.03
C HIS A 72 -15.65 2.78 -1.76
N TRP A 73 -14.96 3.92 -1.88
CA TRP A 73 -14.41 4.66 -0.76
C TRP A 73 -14.28 6.16 -1.15
N PRO A 74 -14.56 7.11 -0.24
CA PRO A 74 -14.96 6.94 1.16
C PRO A 74 -16.44 6.58 1.31
N PRO A 75 -16.85 5.90 2.40
CA PRO A 75 -18.27 5.66 2.67
C PRO A 75 -19.03 6.98 2.81
N ASN A 76 -20.22 7.05 2.21
CA ASN A 76 -21.15 8.20 2.21
C ASN A 76 -20.57 9.50 1.59
N GLN A 77 -19.61 9.38 0.69
CA GLN A 77 -19.00 10.49 -0.05
C GLN A 77 -18.82 10.09 -1.52
N PRO A 78 -18.57 11.03 -2.45
CA PRO A 78 -18.20 10.69 -3.81
C PRO A 78 -16.99 9.76 -3.85
N ASN A 79 -17.02 8.80 -4.78
CA ASN A 79 -15.97 7.79 -4.90
C ASN A 79 -14.63 8.42 -5.29
N LEU A 80 -13.57 8.00 -4.60
CA LEU A 80 -12.18 8.40 -4.81
C LEU A 80 -11.28 7.20 -5.16
N VAL A 81 -11.88 6.13 -5.66
CA VAL A 81 -11.19 4.88 -6.02
C VAL A 81 -11.28 4.61 -7.52
N ALA A 82 -10.15 4.31 -8.15
CA ALA A 82 -10.08 3.82 -9.53
C ALA A 82 -9.76 2.33 -9.56
N LEU A 83 -10.51 1.55 -10.33
CA LEU A 83 -10.10 0.21 -10.78
C LEU A 83 -9.08 0.40 -11.90
N THR A 84 -7.92 -0.25 -11.81
CA THR A 84 -6.82 -0.01 -12.75
C THR A 84 -5.99 -1.25 -13.04
N ASP A 85 -5.28 -1.24 -14.16
CA ASP A 85 -4.11 -2.07 -14.38
C ASP A 85 -2.94 -1.41 -13.62
N GLU A 86 -2.32 -2.13 -12.69
CA GLU A 86 -1.24 -1.58 -11.86
C GLU A 86 0.00 -1.16 -12.66
N SER A 87 0.13 -1.61 -13.91
CA SER A 87 1.18 -1.21 -14.83
C SER A 87 0.82 0.01 -15.70
N LYS A 88 -0.41 0.53 -15.61
CA LYS A 88 -0.95 1.64 -16.40
C LYS A 88 -1.90 2.50 -15.56
N LEU A 89 -1.33 3.20 -14.58
CA LEU A 89 -2.08 4.05 -13.67
C LEU A 89 -2.72 5.24 -14.42
N PRO A 90 -4.00 5.56 -14.16
CA PRO A 90 -4.75 6.59 -14.88
C PRO A 90 -4.43 8.00 -14.34
N PHE A 91 -3.16 8.27 -14.03
CA PHE A 91 -2.69 9.55 -13.51
C PHE A 91 -1.61 10.13 -14.42
N PRO A 92 -1.53 11.45 -14.57
CA PRO A 92 -0.45 12.09 -15.31
C PRO A 92 0.92 11.82 -14.69
N ASP A 93 1.97 11.98 -15.50
CA ASP A 93 3.35 12.00 -14.99
C ASP A 93 3.51 13.09 -13.93
N ASN A 94 4.36 12.86 -12.93
CA ASN A 94 4.69 13.88 -11.91
C ASN A 94 3.46 14.51 -11.21
N SER A 95 2.42 13.73 -10.95
CA SER A 95 1.15 14.21 -10.40
C SER A 95 0.87 13.80 -8.95
N ILE A 96 1.66 12.89 -8.39
CA ILE A 96 1.47 12.33 -7.05
C ILE A 96 2.72 12.58 -6.19
N ASP A 97 2.54 12.99 -4.94
CA ASP A 97 3.67 13.29 -4.06
C ASP A 97 4.01 12.12 -3.12
N ARG A 98 3.01 11.31 -2.75
CA ARG A 98 3.15 10.15 -1.87
C ARG A 98 2.36 8.96 -2.40
N VAL A 99 2.99 7.79 -2.50
CA VAL A 99 2.31 6.54 -2.88
C VAL A 99 2.47 5.49 -1.78
N LEU A 100 1.35 5.08 -1.18
CA LEU A 100 1.28 3.97 -0.24
C LEU A 100 1.01 2.67 -0.99
N LEU A 101 1.95 1.73 -0.95
CA LEU A 101 1.78 0.38 -1.50
C LEU A 101 1.55 -0.59 -0.35
N ILE A 102 0.39 -1.23 -0.30
CA ILE A 102 0.04 -2.22 0.73
C ILE A 102 -0.94 -3.24 0.17
N HIS A 103 -0.71 -4.53 0.42
CA HIS A 103 -1.40 -5.60 -0.28
C HIS A 103 -1.29 -5.37 -1.79
N ALA A 104 -0.05 -5.17 -2.28
CA ALA A 104 0.21 -4.79 -3.66
C ALA A 104 1.42 -5.54 -4.22
N ILE A 105 2.63 -5.18 -3.80
CA ILE A 105 3.86 -5.74 -4.37
C ILE A 105 4.00 -7.25 -4.11
N GLU A 106 3.39 -7.74 -3.03
CA GLU A 106 3.35 -9.15 -2.67
C GLU A 106 2.38 -9.99 -3.53
N PHE A 107 1.49 -9.36 -4.31
CA PHE A 107 0.44 -10.04 -5.08
C PHE A 107 0.56 -9.90 -6.59
N THR A 108 1.12 -8.78 -7.06
CA THR A 108 1.26 -8.50 -8.50
C THR A 108 2.22 -9.47 -9.19
N GLU A 109 1.88 -9.85 -10.42
CA GLU A 109 2.75 -10.59 -11.34
C GLU A 109 3.57 -9.65 -12.24
N HIS A 110 3.24 -8.36 -12.22
CA HIS A 110 3.85 -7.30 -13.03
C HIS A 110 4.63 -6.31 -12.15
N LEU A 111 5.40 -6.84 -11.20
CA LEU A 111 6.07 -6.06 -10.15
C LEU A 111 6.95 -4.91 -10.66
N ARG A 112 7.86 -5.20 -11.60
CA ARG A 112 8.73 -4.16 -12.18
C ARG A 112 7.94 -3.13 -12.99
N PRO A 113 7.01 -3.52 -13.91
CA PRO A 113 6.09 -2.57 -14.54
C PRO A 113 5.32 -1.69 -13.56
N MET A 114 4.72 -2.26 -12.50
CA MET A 114 3.97 -1.52 -11.49
C MET A 114 4.85 -0.49 -10.76
N LEU A 115 6.06 -0.87 -10.37
CA LEU A 115 7.00 0.07 -9.72
C LEU A 115 7.47 1.17 -10.67
N ARG A 116 7.73 0.87 -11.94
CA ARG A 116 8.05 1.90 -12.95
C ARG A 116 6.89 2.85 -13.19
N GLU A 117 5.67 2.33 -13.20
CA GLU A 117 4.47 3.16 -13.36
C GLU A 117 4.22 4.04 -12.13
N THR A 118 4.47 3.49 -10.94
CA THR A 118 4.49 4.25 -9.68
C THR A 118 5.53 5.36 -9.73
N TRP A 119 6.73 5.08 -10.27
CA TRP A 119 7.78 6.08 -10.48
C TRP A 119 7.33 7.19 -11.45
N ARG A 120 6.69 6.84 -12.57
CA ARG A 120 6.20 7.79 -13.59
C ARG A 120 5.24 8.83 -12.99
N VAL A 121 4.29 8.39 -12.16
CA VAL A 121 3.28 9.30 -11.58
C VAL A 121 3.82 10.13 -10.42
N LEU A 122 4.94 9.73 -9.80
CA LEU A 122 5.53 10.47 -8.69
C LEU A 122 6.17 11.78 -9.15
N THR A 123 6.01 12.84 -8.36
CA THR A 123 6.73 14.10 -8.54
C THR A 123 8.22 13.93 -8.33
N SER A 124 8.99 14.92 -8.82
CA SER A 124 10.37 15.11 -8.40
C SER A 124 10.43 15.27 -6.87
N GLY A 125 11.08 14.32 -6.19
CA GLY A 125 11.12 14.27 -4.72
C GLY A 125 9.94 13.55 -4.06
N GLY A 126 9.01 13.02 -4.84
CA GLY A 126 7.95 12.15 -4.37
C GLY A 126 8.50 10.89 -3.69
N ARG A 127 7.71 10.30 -2.79
CA ARG A 127 8.14 9.15 -1.99
C ARG A 127 7.10 8.04 -1.99
N ILE A 128 7.59 6.81 -1.97
CA ILE A 128 6.77 5.64 -1.69
C ILE A 128 6.90 5.20 -0.24
N LEU A 129 5.87 4.54 0.27
CA LEU A 129 5.93 3.73 1.47
C LEU A 129 5.35 2.37 1.13
N VAL A 130 6.15 1.33 1.31
CA VAL A 130 5.80 -0.04 0.94
C VAL A 130 5.61 -0.87 2.21
N VAL A 131 4.46 -1.52 2.33
CA VAL A 131 4.15 -2.43 3.43
C VAL A 131 4.07 -3.84 2.87
N VAL A 132 4.88 -4.75 3.41
CA VAL A 132 4.91 -6.16 3.00
C VAL A 132 5.04 -7.11 4.18
N PRO A 133 4.61 -8.37 4.02
CA PRO A 133 4.96 -9.44 4.95
C PRO A 133 6.47 -9.67 4.99
N ASN A 134 7.04 -9.65 6.19
CA ASN A 134 8.43 -10.03 6.40
C ASN A 134 8.55 -11.56 6.36
N ARG A 135 9.40 -12.12 5.48
CA ARG A 135 9.58 -13.57 5.28
C ARG A 135 9.92 -14.35 6.54
N ARG A 136 10.59 -13.72 7.51
CA ARG A 136 10.92 -14.38 8.78
C ARG A 136 9.83 -14.20 9.86
N GLY A 137 8.82 -13.38 9.58
CA GLY A 137 7.74 -13.06 10.50
C GLY A 137 6.69 -14.16 10.62
N VAL A 138 6.04 -14.25 11.79
CA VAL A 138 4.95 -15.20 12.04
C VAL A 138 3.74 -14.95 11.12
N TRP A 139 3.44 -13.68 10.83
CA TRP A 139 2.34 -13.26 9.95
C TRP A 139 2.46 -13.81 8.52
N ALA A 140 3.68 -13.92 7.99
CA ALA A 140 3.92 -14.46 6.65
C ALA A 140 3.73 -15.99 6.56
N ARG A 141 3.59 -16.68 7.70
CA ARG A 141 3.43 -18.14 7.78
C ARG A 141 1.99 -18.56 8.11
N LEU A 142 1.11 -17.60 8.36
CA LEU A 142 -0.26 -17.86 8.78
C LEU A 142 -1.23 -17.42 7.69
N GLU A 143 -1.69 -18.41 6.93
CA GLU A 143 -2.68 -18.30 5.85
C GLU A 143 -4.07 -17.86 6.32
N GLY A 144 -4.29 -17.64 7.62
CA GLY A 144 -5.52 -17.04 8.14
C GLY A 144 -5.58 -15.51 7.99
N THR A 145 -4.54 -14.88 7.44
CA THR A 145 -4.44 -13.42 7.30
C THR A 145 -4.01 -13.04 5.90
N PRO A 146 -4.39 -11.84 5.40
CA PRO A 146 -3.93 -11.36 4.09
C PRO A 146 -2.40 -11.36 3.95
N PHE A 147 -1.67 -11.18 5.06
CA PHE A 147 -0.21 -11.16 5.07
C PHE A 147 0.43 -12.55 4.88
N GLY A 148 -0.35 -13.63 4.99
CA GLY A 148 0.11 -15.01 4.76
C GLY A 148 -0.05 -15.49 3.31
N HIS A 149 -0.81 -14.79 2.47
CA HIS A 149 -1.11 -15.25 1.10
C HIS A 149 -0.23 -14.63 0.01
N GLY A 150 0.43 -13.51 0.31
CA GLY A 150 1.32 -12.83 -0.63
C GLY A 150 2.75 -13.36 -0.59
N GLN A 151 3.55 -13.00 -1.60
CA GLN A 151 4.98 -13.25 -1.61
C GLN A 151 5.66 -12.45 -0.48
N PRO A 152 6.26 -13.11 0.52
CA PRO A 152 6.90 -12.38 1.60
C PRO A 152 8.32 -11.97 1.21
N TYR A 153 8.79 -10.85 1.75
CA TYR A 153 10.10 -10.28 1.42
C TYR A 153 11.06 -10.34 2.60
N SER A 154 12.33 -10.56 2.30
CA SER A 154 13.41 -10.12 3.19
C SER A 154 13.78 -8.67 2.89
N GLN A 155 14.37 -7.96 3.85
CA GLN A 155 14.80 -6.57 3.66
C GLN A 155 15.69 -6.42 2.42
N GLY A 156 16.74 -7.25 2.29
CA GLY A 156 17.68 -7.15 1.16
C GLY A 156 17.05 -7.39 -0.21
N GLN A 157 16.06 -8.29 -0.31
CA GLN A 157 15.34 -8.49 -1.57
C GLN A 157 14.46 -7.30 -1.94
N LEU A 158 13.77 -6.73 -0.95
CA LEU A 158 12.97 -5.54 -1.19
C LEU A 158 13.87 -4.35 -1.58
N ASP A 159 15.00 -4.18 -0.89
CA ASP A 159 15.95 -3.11 -1.20
C ASP A 159 16.51 -3.24 -2.61
N GLN A 160 16.91 -4.45 -3.03
CA GLN A 160 17.40 -4.68 -4.38
C GLN A 160 16.31 -4.41 -5.44
N LEU A 161 15.10 -4.91 -5.21
CA LEU A 161 13.96 -4.69 -6.10
C LEU A 161 13.68 -3.19 -6.30
N LEU A 162 13.66 -2.43 -5.21
CA LEU A 162 13.39 -0.99 -5.23
C LEU A 162 14.49 -0.24 -5.99
N ARG A 163 15.76 -0.58 -5.74
CA ARG A 163 16.92 0.02 -6.44
C ARG A 163 16.87 -0.23 -7.95
N ASP A 164 16.53 -1.45 -8.35
CA ASP A 164 16.37 -1.79 -9.77
C ASP A 164 15.22 -1.02 -10.44
N CYS A 165 14.28 -0.47 -9.65
CA CYS A 165 13.14 0.31 -10.13
C CYS A 165 13.28 1.80 -9.80
N LEU A 166 14.52 2.30 -9.69
CA LEU A 166 14.88 3.71 -9.48
C LEU A 166 14.56 4.26 -8.08
N PHE A 167 14.06 3.45 -7.17
CA PHE A 167 13.81 3.87 -5.78
C PHE A 167 15.03 3.62 -4.90
N TRP A 168 15.39 4.61 -4.08
CA TRP A 168 16.43 4.45 -3.06
C TRP A 168 15.80 4.24 -1.67
N PRO A 169 15.92 3.05 -1.06
CA PRO A 169 15.43 2.82 0.29
C PRO A 169 16.19 3.69 1.31
N ILE A 170 15.46 4.52 2.07
CA ILE A 170 16.05 5.41 3.10
C ILE A 170 15.73 4.97 4.53
N ARG A 171 14.69 4.16 4.72
CA ARG A 171 14.20 3.72 6.03
C ARG A 171 13.45 2.40 5.90
N ALA A 172 13.57 1.57 6.92
CA ALA A 172 12.82 0.33 7.07
C ALA A 172 12.39 0.17 8.54
N ASP A 173 11.16 -0.24 8.77
CA ASP A 173 10.58 -0.44 10.09
C ASP A 173 9.76 -1.74 10.12
N SER A 174 9.42 -2.22 11.33
CA SER A 174 8.47 -3.31 11.53
C SER A 174 7.31 -2.85 12.42
N ALA A 175 6.13 -3.44 12.20
CA ALA A 175 4.89 -3.00 12.87
C ALA A 175 4.17 -4.13 13.62
N LEU A 176 4.08 -5.32 13.03
CA LEU A 176 3.28 -6.42 13.55
C LEU A 176 4.11 -7.35 14.44
N TYR A 177 4.41 -6.89 15.65
CA TYR A 177 5.16 -7.67 16.66
C TYR A 177 4.28 -8.63 17.46
N ALA A 178 2.99 -8.30 17.63
CA ALA A 178 2.02 -9.21 18.23
C ALA A 178 1.74 -10.36 17.24
N PRO A 179 1.65 -11.62 17.70
CA PRO A 179 1.19 -12.71 16.84
C PRO A 179 -0.25 -12.44 16.36
N PRO A 180 -0.63 -12.90 15.16
CA PRO A 180 -1.99 -12.75 14.66
C PRO A 180 -3.00 -13.59 15.44
#